data_AF-A0A3N4ARY2-F1
#
_entry.id   AF-A0A3N4ARY2-F1
#
_cell.length_a   1.000
_cell.length_b   1.000
_cell.length_c   1.000
_cell.angle_alpha   90.00
_cell.angle_beta   90.00
_cell.angle_gamma   90.00
#
_symmetry.space_group_name_H-M   'P 1'
#
loop_
_entity.id
_entity.type
_entity.pdbx_description
1 polymer ?
#
loop_
_entity_poly.entity_id
_entity_poly.type
_entity_poly.pdbx_seq_one_letter_code
_entity_poly.pdbx_strand_id
1 'polypeptide(L)'
;MPTVSEVYQCPACEEIHDSHEEAGKCCNAGDLIRCPCCSRDYGHTQINSRAVSVAGHCNTCNPLFTIEEKLLIEDLHVQQTDQFVDLSRGA
;
A
#
# COMPACT_ATOMS: atom_id res chain seq x y z
N MET A 1 -5.05 -34.03 18.55
CA MET A 1 -5.95 -33.45 17.53
C MET A 1 -5.44 -32.04 17.26
N PRO A 2 -5.24 -31.60 16.01
CA PRO A 2 -4.91 -30.20 15.76
C PRO A 2 -6.09 -29.31 16.17
N THR A 3 -5.79 -28.20 16.83
CA THR A 3 -6.78 -27.20 17.24
C THR A 3 -6.80 -26.11 16.17
N VAL A 4 -7.96 -25.86 15.56
CA VAL A 4 -8.14 -24.75 14.61
C VAL A 4 -8.47 -23.50 15.41
N SER A 5 -7.77 -22.40 15.15
CA SER A 5 -8.01 -21.08 15.76
C SER A 5 -8.17 -20.04 14.66
N GLU A 6 -9.03 -19.05 14.91
CA GLU A 6 -9.20 -17.88 14.05
C GLU A 6 -8.07 -16.88 14.36
N VAL A 7 -7.45 -16.34 13.31
CA VAL A 7 -6.39 -15.34 13.41
C VAL A 7 -6.59 -14.27 12.34
N TYR A 8 -6.06 -13.07 12.57
CA TYR A 8 -6.19 -11.94 11.64
C TYR A 8 -4.81 -11.50 11.17
N GLN A 9 -4.56 -11.59 9.87
CA GLN A 9 -3.27 -11.24 9.29
C GLN A 9 -3.29 -9.82 8.73
N CYS A 10 -2.27 -9.03 9.05
CA CYS A 10 -2.05 -7.73 8.42
C CYS A 10 -1.66 -7.94 6.94
N PRO A 11 -2.37 -7.34 5.97
CA PRO A 11 -2.05 -7.51 4.55
C PRO A 11 -0.77 -6.78 4.13
N ALA A 12 -0.19 -5.94 5.00
CA ALA A 12 1.02 -5.17 4.70
C ALA A 12 2.30 -5.89 5.14
N CYS A 13 2.43 -6.21 6.42
CA CYS A 13 3.62 -6.85 6.98
C CYS A 13 3.47 -8.37 7.22
N GLU A 14 2.32 -8.94 6.87
CA GLU A 14 1.98 -10.35 7.08
C GLU A 14 1.98 -10.82 8.54
N GLU A 15 2.09 -9.91 9.50
CA GLU A 15 2.03 -10.20 10.93
C GLU A 15 0.64 -10.72 11.33
N ILE A 16 0.63 -11.71 12.22
CA ILE A 16 -0.59 -12.36 12.71
C ILE A 16 -1.00 -11.73 14.03
N HIS A 17 -2.26 -11.31 14.12
CA HIS A 17 -2.87 -10.71 15.29
C HIS A 17 -4.05 -11.55 15.78
N ASP A 18 -4.36 -11.42 17.07
CA ASP A 18 -5.44 -12.15 17.72
C ASP A 18 -6.82 -11.51 17.48
N SER A 19 -6.85 -10.27 17.00
CA SER A 19 -8.09 -9.53 16.72
C SER A 19 -8.08 -8.78 15.40
N HIS A 20 -9.27 -8.66 14.79
CA HIS A 20 -9.48 -7.90 13.56
C HIS A 20 -9.11 -6.41 13.74
N GLU A 21 -9.39 -5.85 14.92
CA GLU A 21 -9.09 -4.44 15.20
C GLU A 21 -7.58 -4.17 15.27
N GLU A 22 -6.81 -5.06 15.89
CA GLU A 22 -5.35 -4.96 15.92
C GLU A 22 -4.75 -5.12 14.53
N ALA A 23 -5.22 -6.10 13.75
CA ALA A 23 -4.79 -6.29 12.37
C ALA A 23 -5.12 -5.07 11.49
N GLY A 24 -6.27 -4.42 11.71
CA GLY A 24 -6.66 -3.20 10.99
C GLY A 24 -5.82 -1.97 11.34
N LYS A 25 -5.35 -1.86 12.59
CA LYS A 25 -4.44 -0.79 13.04
C LYS A 25 -2.99 -1.07 12.64
N CYS A 26 -2.62 -2.33 12.47
CA CYS A 26 -1.30 -2.72 12.02
C CYS A 26 -0.99 -2.10 10.65
N CYS A 27 0.11 -1.35 10.57
CA CYS A 27 0.52 -0.60 9.37
C CYS A 27 -0.57 0.33 8.79
N ASN A 28 -1.56 0.74 9.60
CA ASN A 28 -2.77 1.44 9.15
C ASN A 28 -3.49 0.69 8.01
N ALA A 29 -3.50 -0.65 8.03
CA ALA A 29 -4.07 -1.48 6.97
C ALA A 29 -5.57 -1.21 6.72
N GLY A 30 -6.30 -0.75 7.74
CA GLY A 30 -7.69 -0.34 7.64
C GLY A 30 -7.91 1.05 7.05
N ASP A 31 -6.86 1.89 6.98
CA ASP A 31 -6.97 3.24 6.44
C ASP A 31 -6.85 3.24 4.91
N LEU A 32 -7.49 4.23 4.29
CA LEU A 32 -7.49 4.42 2.85
C LEU A 32 -6.96 5.80 2.49
N ILE A 33 -6.10 5.84 1.47
CA ILE A 33 -5.61 7.09 0.88
C ILE A 33 -6.42 7.38 -0.38
N ARG A 34 -7.08 8.54 -0.41
CA ARG A 34 -7.90 8.97 -1.54
C ARG A 34 -7.12 9.86 -2.50
N CYS A 35 -7.13 9.51 -3.79
CA CYS A 35 -6.58 10.39 -4.82
C CYS A 35 -7.51 11.61 -5.02
N PRO A 36 -7.00 12.85 -4.92
CA PRO A 36 -7.83 14.07 -5.03
C PRO A 36 -8.36 14.32 -6.46
N CYS A 37 -7.76 13.71 -7.49
CA CYS A 37 -8.18 13.90 -8.88
C CYS A 37 -9.29 12.91 -9.29
N CYS A 38 -9.05 11.60 -9.15
CA CYS A 38 -10.02 10.58 -9.55
C CYS A 38 -10.95 10.10 -8.43
N SER A 39 -10.76 10.57 -7.20
CA SER A 39 -11.58 10.18 -6.05
C SER A 39 -11.54 8.68 -5.72
N ARG A 40 -10.56 7.93 -6.24
CA ARG A 40 -10.37 6.52 -5.92
C ARG A 40 -9.61 6.37 -4.60
N ASP A 41 -10.08 5.45 -3.78
CA ASP A 41 -9.46 5.10 -2.51
C ASP A 41 -8.49 3.92 -2.71
N TYR A 42 -7.31 4.02 -2.12
CA TYR A 42 -6.24 3.03 -2.20
C TYR A 42 -5.82 2.59 -0.80
N GLY A 43 -5.77 1.28 -0.57
CA GLY A 43 -5.23 0.72 0.66
C GLY A 43 -3.72 0.90 0.74
N HIS A 44 -3.18 0.93 1.95
CA HIS A 44 -1.75 1.15 2.19
C HIS A 44 -0.84 0.12 1.53
N THR A 45 -1.31 -1.05 1.12
CA THR A 45 -0.50 -2.05 0.40
C THR A 45 -0.38 -1.77 -1.09
N GLN A 46 -1.17 -0.86 -1.66
CA GLN A 46 -1.17 -0.57 -3.09
C GLN A 46 -0.15 0.51 -3.45
N ILE A 47 0.57 0.34 -4.57
CA ILE A 47 1.54 1.33 -5.09
C ILE A 47 0.91 2.73 -5.29
N ASN A 48 -0.37 2.78 -5.67
CA ASN A 48 -1.08 4.03 -5.87
C ASN A 48 -1.28 4.83 -4.57
N SER A 49 -1.32 4.18 -3.41
CA SER A 49 -1.35 4.89 -2.13
C SER A 49 -0.04 5.67 -1.91
N ARG A 50 1.11 5.09 -2.28
CA ARG A 50 2.43 5.74 -2.23
C ARG A 50 2.55 6.88 -3.23
N ALA A 51 2.06 6.65 -4.45
CA ALA A 51 2.01 7.70 -5.47
C ALA A 51 1.21 8.93 -4.99
N VAL A 52 0.06 8.71 -4.36
CA VAL A 52 -0.72 9.83 -3.78
C VAL A 52 0.04 10.50 -2.63
N SER A 53 0.69 9.74 -1.74
CA SER A 53 1.47 10.33 -0.63
C SER A 53 2.67 11.15 -1.08
N VAL A 54 3.36 10.73 -2.14
CA VAL A 54 4.59 11.36 -2.63
C VAL A 54 4.28 12.52 -3.59
N ALA A 55 3.42 12.28 -4.58
CA ALA A 55 3.19 13.18 -5.70
C ALA A 55 1.76 13.77 -5.73
N GLY A 56 0.94 13.50 -4.70
CA GLY A 56 -0.43 14.01 -4.58
C GLY A 56 -1.46 13.29 -5.47
N HIS A 57 -1.04 12.43 -6.40
CA HIS A 57 -1.92 11.76 -7.35
C HIS A 57 -1.48 10.31 -7.60
N CYS A 58 -2.45 9.44 -7.93
CA CYS A 58 -2.16 8.06 -8.30
C CYS A 58 -1.50 7.95 -9.68
N ASN A 59 -0.92 6.78 -10.00
CA ASN A 59 -0.24 6.54 -11.27
C ASN A 59 -1.15 6.70 -12.50
N THR A 60 -2.45 6.42 -12.34
CA THR A 60 -3.43 6.67 -13.42
C THR A 60 -3.65 8.15 -13.70
N CYS A 61 -3.61 9.00 -12.66
CA CYS A 61 -3.83 10.45 -12.78
C CYS A 61 -2.55 11.22 -13.09
N ASN A 62 -1.40 10.73 -12.63
CA ASN A 62 -0.08 11.26 -12.97
C ASN A 62 0.80 10.15 -13.53
N PRO A 63 0.75 9.87 -14.85
CA PRO A 63 1.60 8.85 -15.47
C PRO A 63 3.04 9.32 -15.70
N LEU A 64 3.34 10.60 -15.46
CA LEU A 64 4.61 11.25 -15.79
C LEU A 64 5.34 11.73 -14.53
N PHE A 65 5.51 10.83 -13.55
CA PHE A 65 6.38 11.09 -12.40
C PHE A 65 7.81 11.44 -12.84
N THR A 66 8.42 12.36 -12.11
CA THR A 66 9.87 12.59 -12.18
C THR A 66 10.62 11.34 -11.73
N ILE A 67 11.90 11.21 -12.11
CA ILE A 67 12.72 10.06 -11.72
C ILE A 67 12.81 9.95 -10.20
N GLU A 68 12.95 11.07 -9.50
CA GLU A 68 13.03 11.11 -8.03
C GLU A 68 11.73 10.64 -7.38
N GLU A 69 10.57 11.10 -7.88
CA GLU A 69 9.27 10.63 -7.40
C GLU A 69 9.09 9.13 -7.63
N LYS A 70 9.47 8.61 -8.80
CA LYS A 70 9.38 7.16 -9.08
C LYS A 70 10.18 6.35 -8.09
N LEU A 71 11.46 6.69 -7.91
CA LEU A 71 12.34 5.97 -7.00
C LEU A 71 11.81 5.99 -5.56
N LEU A 72 11.31 7.15 -5.10
CA LEU A 72 10.74 7.28 -3.77
C LEU A 72 9.45 6.47 -3.60
N ILE A 73 8.56 6.49 -4.61
CA ILE A 73 7.31 5.72 -4.58
C ILE A 73 7.60 4.22 -4.53
N GLU A 74 8.55 3.75 -5.32
CA GLU A 74 8.96 2.33 -5.40
C GLU A 74 9.64 1.88 -4.10
N ASP A 75 10.57 2.67 -3.55
CA ASP A 75 11.27 2.38 -2.30
C ASP A 75 10.28 2.28 -1.12
N LEU A 76 9.36 3.23 -0.98
CA LEU A 76 8.32 3.20 0.05
C LEU A 76 7.32 2.03 -0.12
N HIS A 77 7.17 1.50 -1.32
CA HIS A 77 6.34 0.33 -1.54
C HIS A 77 7.08 -0.93 -1.07
N VAL A 78 8.32 -1.13 -1.53
CA VAL A 78 9.17 -2.25 -1.13
C VAL A 78 9.35 -2.31 0.38
N GLN A 79 9.63 -1.18 1.03
CA GLN A 79 9.81 -1.13 2.49
C GLN A 79 8.60 -1.63 3.29
N GLN A 80 7.40 -1.56 2.72
CA GLN A 80 6.18 -1.89 3.44
C GLN A 80 5.54 -3.20 2.99
N THR A 81 5.78 -3.67 1.77
CA THR A 81 5.17 -4.91 1.24
C THR A 81 6.19 -5.99 0.88
N ASP A 82 7.48 -5.67 0.89
CA ASP A 82 8.56 -6.51 0.33
C ASP A 82 8.35 -6.87 -1.15
N GLN A 83 7.47 -6.13 -1.86
CA GLN A 83 7.17 -6.35 -3.27
C GLN A 83 7.82 -5.28 -4.14
N PHE A 84 8.65 -5.72 -5.08
CA PHE A 84 9.25 -4.83 -6.07
C PHE A 84 8.26 -4.50 -7.19
N VAL A 85 8.10 -3.20 -7.46
CA VAL A 85 7.28 -2.68 -8.56
C VAL A 85 8.13 -1.67 -9.33
N ASP A 86 8.00 -1.69 -10.66
CA ASP A 86 8.72 -0.78 -11.55
C ASP A 86 7.70 0.10 -12.30
N LEU A 87 7.60 1.36 -11.89
CA LEU A 87 6.72 2.36 -12.51
C LEU A 87 7.25 2.86 -13.86
N SER A 88 8.50 2.53 -14.22
CA SER A 88 9.10 2.90 -15.49
C SER A 88 8.77 1.93 -16.62
N ARG A 89 8.41 0.68 -16.31
CA ARG A 89 8.14 -0.35 -17.31
C ARG A 89 6.77 -0.27 -17.99
N GLY A 90 5.90 0.64 -17.56
CA GLY A 90 4.53 0.75 -18.08
C GLY A 90 3.66 -0.43 -17.66
N ALA A 91 2.38 -0.18 -17.41
CA ALA A 91 1.39 -1.23 -17.18
C ALA A 91 1.14 -2.05 -18.46
#